data_AF-A0A0U2VMG3-F1
#
_entry.id   AF-A0A0U2VMG3-F1
#
_cell.length_a   1.000
_cell.length_b   1.000
_cell.length_c   1.000
_cell.angle_alpha   90.00
_cell.angle_beta   90.00
_cell.angle_gamma   90.00
#
_symmetry.space_group_name_H-M   'P 1'
#
loop_
_entity.id
_entity.type
_entity.pdbx_description
1 polymer ?
#
loop_
_entity_poly.entity_id
_entity_poly.type
_entity_poly.pdbx_seq_one_letter_code
_entity_poly.pdbx_strand_id
1 'polypeptide(L)'
;MKYTQKVASAALLAVIGLGLALPTVTKAAPGDTTGKGKINFTQDNSTNPSNVEPGESTGQEITEPTQNTEANALKIVSVTDMDFDTHAIVANDSDKSYDATAFETTYEDGTKAVMPHFVRFQDVRADGDTNYYTVSAELTKQFTNGVWCI
;
A
#
# COMPACT_ATOMS: atom_id res chain seq x y z
N MET A 1 -34.04 -18.84 -40.48
CA MET A 1 -33.15 -19.63 -41.36
C MET A 1 -32.74 -20.89 -40.61
N LYS A 2 -32.86 -22.05 -41.24
CA LYS A 2 -32.52 -23.39 -40.73
C LYS A 2 -31.04 -23.66 -40.98
N TYR A 3 -30.28 -24.22 -40.03
CA TYR A 3 -29.16 -25.14 -40.33
C TYR A 3 -28.93 -26.13 -39.17
N THR A 4 -29.48 -27.34 -39.34
CA THR A 4 -29.17 -28.54 -38.58
C THR A 4 -27.92 -29.18 -39.20
N GLN A 5 -26.81 -29.27 -38.47
CA GLN A 5 -25.67 -30.09 -38.89
C GLN A 5 -25.80 -31.48 -38.26
N LYS A 6 -26.21 -32.44 -39.08
CA LYS A 6 -25.99 -33.87 -38.85
C LYS A 6 -24.61 -34.21 -39.40
N VAL A 7 -23.70 -34.71 -38.56
CA VAL A 7 -22.55 -35.46 -39.02
C VAL A 7 -22.66 -36.87 -38.45
N ALA A 8 -23.04 -37.79 -39.33
CA ALA A 8 -22.91 -39.22 -39.11
C ALA A 8 -21.43 -39.60 -39.25
N SER A 9 -20.93 -40.49 -38.39
CA SER A 9 -19.74 -41.28 -38.70
C SER A 9 -19.74 -42.58 -37.89
N ALA A 10 -19.98 -43.65 -38.65
CA ALA A 10 -19.46 -44.99 -38.54
C ALA A 10 -19.73 -45.80 -37.26
N ALA A 11 -20.53 -46.86 -37.47
CA ALA A 11 -20.62 -48.04 -36.62
C ALA A 11 -19.24 -48.69 -36.42
N LEU A 12 -18.91 -49.01 -35.17
CA LEU A 12 -17.94 -50.04 -34.83
C LEU A 12 -18.67 -51.10 -33.98
N LEU A 13 -19.28 -52.07 -34.66
CA LEU A 13 -19.75 -53.30 -34.03
C LEU A 13 -18.63 -54.34 -34.11
N ALA A 14 -18.03 -54.65 -32.98
CA ALA A 14 -17.34 -55.92 -32.75
C ALA A 14 -17.94 -56.54 -31.48
N VAL A 15 -18.60 -57.68 -31.64
CA VAL A 15 -19.29 -58.44 -30.58
C VAL A 15 -18.38 -59.57 -30.10
N ILE A 16 -18.64 -60.04 -28.86
CA ILE A 16 -18.21 -61.29 -28.18
C ILE A 16 -16.95 -61.11 -27.30
N GLY A 17 -16.91 -61.45 -26.00
CA GLY A 17 -17.81 -62.28 -25.20
C GLY A 17 -17.58 -62.22 -23.68
N LEU A 18 -18.34 -63.09 -23.01
CA LEU A 18 -18.65 -63.25 -21.58
C LEU A 18 -17.53 -62.97 -20.55
N GLY A 19 -17.88 -62.16 -19.56
CA GLY A 19 -17.14 -61.98 -18.31
C GLY A 19 -17.87 -61.01 -17.39
N LEU A 20 -18.76 -61.53 -16.54
CA LEU A 20 -19.56 -60.79 -15.57
C LEU A 20 -18.66 -60.11 -14.53
N ALA A 21 -18.25 -58.88 -14.80
CA ALA A 21 -17.94 -57.85 -13.81
C ALA A 21 -17.87 -56.52 -14.58
N LEU A 22 -19.01 -56.00 -15.02
CA LEU A 22 -19.08 -54.60 -15.41
C LEU A 22 -18.59 -53.81 -14.18
N PRO A 23 -17.54 -52.98 -14.25
CA PRO A 23 -17.40 -51.93 -13.26
C PRO A 23 -18.71 -51.17 -13.39
N THR A 24 -19.57 -51.27 -12.39
CA THR A 24 -20.72 -50.39 -12.28
C THR A 24 -20.09 -49.02 -12.18
N VAL A 25 -19.93 -48.36 -13.33
CA VAL A 25 -19.67 -46.94 -13.41
C VAL A 25 -20.84 -46.36 -12.64
N THR A 26 -20.60 -46.06 -11.38
CA THR A 26 -21.52 -45.35 -10.52
C THR A 26 -21.66 -43.98 -11.16
N LYS A 27 -22.55 -43.88 -12.15
CA LYS A 27 -22.94 -42.59 -12.68
C LYS A 27 -23.53 -41.85 -11.49
N ALA A 28 -22.92 -40.70 -11.17
CA ALA A 28 -23.49 -39.76 -10.23
C ALA A 28 -24.98 -39.60 -10.58
N ALA A 29 -25.84 -39.66 -9.56
CA ALA A 29 -27.28 -39.56 -9.74
C ALA A 29 -27.59 -38.29 -10.56
N PRO A 30 -28.51 -38.34 -11.53
CA PRO A 30 -28.90 -37.16 -12.28
C PRO A 30 -29.52 -36.15 -11.30
N GLY A 31 -28.74 -35.12 -10.98
CA GLY A 31 -29.11 -34.07 -10.04
C GLY A 31 -28.08 -32.97 -10.10
N ASP A 32 -28.50 -31.76 -10.50
CA ASP A 32 -27.65 -30.59 -10.44
C ASP A 32 -27.44 -30.22 -8.97
N THR A 33 -26.20 -30.33 -8.51
CA THR A 33 -25.81 -29.92 -7.15
C THR A 33 -25.15 -28.56 -7.23
N THR A 34 -25.84 -27.53 -6.75
CA THR A 34 -25.34 -26.16 -6.75
C THR A 34 -24.59 -25.87 -5.46
N GLY A 35 -23.26 -25.77 -5.54
CA GLY A 35 -22.42 -25.28 -4.46
C GLY A 35 -22.38 -23.74 -4.45
N LYS A 36 -22.51 -23.12 -3.28
CA LYS A 36 -22.25 -21.67 -3.12
C LYS A 36 -20.80 -21.48 -2.69
N GLY A 37 -20.00 -20.80 -3.50
CA GLY A 37 -18.69 -20.32 -3.12
C GLY A 37 -18.79 -18.95 -2.43
N LYS A 38 -18.01 -18.73 -1.38
CA LYS A 38 -17.84 -17.41 -0.76
C LYS A 38 -16.36 -17.06 -0.73
N ILE A 39 -16.01 -15.88 -1.23
CA ILE A 39 -14.69 -15.28 -1.07
C ILE A 39 -14.87 -14.06 -0.17
N ASN A 40 -14.10 -13.98 0.92
CA ASN A 40 -14.02 -12.78 1.75
C ASN A 40 -12.66 -12.13 1.50
N PHE A 41 -12.65 -10.80 1.43
CA PHE A 41 -11.42 -10.02 1.40
C PHE A 41 -11.24 -9.36 2.77
N THR A 42 -10.02 -9.40 3.29
CA THR A 42 -9.61 -8.73 4.52
C THR A 42 -8.57 -7.68 4.18
N GLN A 43 -8.65 -6.53 4.83
CA GLN A 43 -7.73 -5.42 4.64
C GLN A 43 -6.97 -5.20 5.95
N ASP A 44 -5.63 -5.15 5.87
CA ASP A 44 -4.79 -4.82 7.01
C ASP A 44 -4.50 -3.32 7.01
N ASN A 45 -4.94 -2.64 8.07
CA ASN A 45 -4.74 -1.20 8.29
C ASN A 45 -3.73 -0.91 9.41
N SER A 46 -3.19 -1.97 10.04
CA SER A 46 -2.29 -1.88 11.19
C SER A 46 -0.83 -1.82 10.79
N THR A 47 -0.49 -2.37 9.63
CA THR A 47 0.90 -2.41 9.14
C THR A 47 1.24 -1.15 8.32
N ASN A 48 2.28 -0.46 8.74
CA ASN A 48 2.89 0.65 8.00
C ASN A 48 3.88 0.13 6.95
N PRO A 49 4.10 0.87 5.84
CA PRO A 49 5.18 0.56 4.91
C PRO A 49 6.56 0.75 5.55
N SER A 50 7.57 0.08 4.99
CA SER A 50 8.98 0.27 5.39
C SER A 50 9.37 1.74 5.40
N ASN A 51 10.17 2.11 6.40
CA ASN A 51 10.63 3.48 6.57
C ASN A 51 11.86 3.73 5.68
N VAL A 52 11.67 3.99 4.39
CA VAL A 52 12.75 4.23 3.42
C VAL A 52 12.78 5.67 2.93
N GLU A 53 13.88 6.08 2.32
CA GLU A 53 14.05 7.44 1.79
C GLU A 53 12.89 7.92 0.90
N PRO A 54 12.60 9.23 0.88
CA PRO A 54 11.54 9.77 0.04
C PRO A 54 11.80 9.48 -1.44
N GLY A 55 10.79 8.93 -2.12
CA GLY A 55 10.88 8.57 -3.53
C GLY A 55 11.32 7.12 -3.78
N GLU A 56 11.82 6.43 -2.76
CA GLU A 56 12.21 5.03 -2.84
C GLU A 56 11.08 4.12 -2.33
N SER A 57 10.89 2.98 -2.98
CA SER A 57 9.94 1.92 -2.53
C SER A 57 10.66 0.71 -1.95
N THR A 58 11.97 0.62 -2.16
CA THR A 58 12.85 -0.45 -1.68
C THR A 58 14.19 0.15 -1.37
N GLY A 59 14.76 -0.13 -0.20
CA GLY A 59 16.03 0.48 0.19
C GLY A 59 16.38 0.20 1.63
N GLN A 60 17.43 0.86 2.10
CA GLN A 60 17.86 0.81 3.48
C GLN A 60 16.88 1.59 4.36
N GLU A 61 16.45 0.97 5.47
CA GLU A 61 15.50 1.61 6.37
C GLU A 61 16.17 2.69 7.23
N ILE A 62 15.45 3.79 7.42
CA ILE A 62 15.82 4.92 8.28
C ILE A 62 15.09 4.81 9.62
N THR A 63 15.71 5.33 10.67
CA THR A 63 15.17 5.24 12.03
C THR A 63 14.14 6.33 12.35
N GLU A 64 14.19 7.46 11.64
CA GLU A 64 13.30 8.61 11.84
C GLU A 64 12.70 9.08 10.51
N PRO A 65 11.56 9.78 10.50
CA PRO A 65 10.70 10.12 11.63
C PRO A 65 9.88 8.93 12.12
N THR A 66 9.56 8.92 13.42
CA THR A 66 8.72 7.89 14.06
C THR A 66 7.39 7.74 13.31
N GLN A 67 7.00 6.50 13.05
CA GLN A 67 5.77 6.21 12.33
C GLN A 67 4.56 6.20 13.27
N ASN A 68 3.44 6.74 12.77
CA ASN A 68 2.14 6.70 13.40
C ASN A 68 1.60 5.26 13.44
N THR A 69 1.38 4.73 14.64
CA THR A 69 0.91 3.35 14.87
C THR A 69 -0.61 3.20 14.80
N GLU A 70 -1.35 4.30 14.63
CA GLU A 70 -2.82 4.26 14.56
C GLU A 70 -3.29 3.44 13.35
N ALA A 71 -4.26 2.55 13.57
CA ALA A 71 -4.81 1.68 12.54
C ALA A 71 -5.94 2.39 11.78
N ASN A 72 -5.62 2.92 10.60
CA ASN A 72 -6.60 3.58 9.73
C ASN A 72 -6.25 3.33 8.26
N ALA A 73 -7.28 3.14 7.42
CA ALA A 73 -7.12 2.89 5.99
C ALA A 73 -6.59 4.10 5.22
N LEU A 74 -6.83 5.33 5.71
CA LEU A 74 -6.20 6.55 5.22
C LEU A 74 -5.54 7.27 6.40
N LYS A 75 -4.21 7.42 6.36
CA LYS A 75 -3.47 8.09 7.42
C LYS A 75 -2.18 8.75 6.94
N ILE A 76 -1.75 9.77 7.67
CA ILE A 76 -0.36 10.23 7.63
C ILE A 76 0.45 9.25 8.47
N VAL A 77 1.44 8.63 7.83
CA VAL A 77 2.34 7.65 8.45
C VAL A 77 3.42 8.39 9.22
N SER A 78 4.04 9.40 8.62
CA SER A 78 5.06 10.20 9.30
C SER A 78 5.30 11.54 8.62
N VAL A 79 5.84 12.49 9.38
CA VAL A 79 6.21 13.84 8.95
C VAL A 79 7.58 14.16 9.54
N THR A 80 8.47 14.73 8.75
CA THR A 80 9.77 15.22 9.25
C THR A 80 9.60 16.57 9.94
N ASP A 81 10.27 16.76 11.07
CA ASP A 81 10.37 18.08 11.71
C ASP A 81 11.27 19.01 10.88
N MET A 82 10.94 20.30 10.85
CA MET A 82 11.73 21.33 10.17
C MET A 82 12.57 22.10 11.19
N ASP A 83 13.88 22.15 10.98
CA ASP A 83 14.80 22.96 11.77
C ASP A 83 15.34 24.11 10.91
N PHE A 84 15.15 25.33 11.38
CA PHE A 84 15.59 26.55 10.71
C PHE A 84 16.87 27.13 11.33
N ASP A 85 17.55 26.41 12.23
CA ASP A 85 18.78 26.85 12.90
C ASP A 85 18.63 28.23 13.61
N THR A 86 19.73 28.73 14.16
CA THR A 86 19.81 30.01 14.85
C THR A 86 20.18 31.13 13.90
N HIS A 87 19.31 32.12 13.80
CA HIS A 87 19.54 33.31 12.99
C HIS A 87 19.73 34.56 13.84
N ALA A 88 20.72 35.40 13.48
CA ALA A 88 20.95 36.66 14.16
C ALA A 88 19.82 37.67 13.91
N ILE A 89 19.46 38.45 14.94
CA ILE A 89 18.45 39.51 14.81
C ILE A 89 19.01 40.61 13.90
N VAL A 90 18.54 40.63 12.65
CA VAL A 90 18.88 41.70 11.69
C VAL A 90 17.98 42.92 11.96
N ALA A 91 18.56 44.09 12.18
CA ALA A 91 17.83 45.33 12.51
C ALA A 91 16.98 45.89 11.36
N ASN A 92 17.23 45.44 10.13
CA ASN A 92 16.50 45.88 8.95
C ASN A 92 15.48 44.83 8.51
N ASP A 93 14.31 45.32 8.09
CA ASP A 93 13.12 44.54 7.72
C ASP A 93 13.12 44.12 6.22
N SER A 94 14.28 44.16 5.58
CA SER A 94 14.46 43.73 4.20
C SER A 94 14.47 42.20 4.14
N ASP A 95 13.44 41.61 3.51
CA ASP A 95 13.32 40.21 3.07
C ASP A 95 14.08 39.19 3.92
N LYS A 96 13.58 38.93 5.13
CA LYS A 96 14.08 37.85 5.99
C LYS A 96 13.56 36.50 5.46
N SER A 97 14.39 35.83 4.66
CA SER A 97 14.20 34.43 4.31
C SER A 97 15.06 33.58 5.23
N TYR A 98 14.46 32.55 5.82
CA TYR A 98 15.13 31.56 6.65
C TYR A 98 14.87 30.18 6.05
N ASP A 99 15.92 29.58 5.51
CA ASP A 99 15.83 28.25 4.91
C ASP A 99 15.90 27.19 6.01
N ALA A 100 15.08 26.15 5.88
CA ALA A 100 15.20 24.97 6.72
C ALA A 100 16.49 24.22 6.35
N THR A 101 17.18 23.72 7.37
CA THR A 101 18.29 22.78 7.22
C THR A 101 17.80 21.46 6.62
N ALA A 102 18.72 20.66 6.06
CA ALA A 102 18.34 19.35 5.55
C ALA A 102 17.92 18.41 6.69
N PHE A 103 17.03 17.47 6.39
CA PHE A 103 16.67 16.44 7.37
C PHE A 103 17.85 15.47 7.55
N GLU A 104 18.39 15.40 8.76
CA GLU A 104 19.41 14.44 9.14
C GLU A 104 18.80 13.30 9.94
N THR A 105 19.13 12.06 9.59
CA THR A 105 18.73 10.86 10.33
C THR A 105 19.83 9.79 10.26
N THR A 106 19.53 8.60 10.75
CA THR A 106 20.39 7.43 10.65
C THR A 106 19.64 6.30 9.97
N TYR A 107 20.37 5.52 9.18
CA TYR A 107 19.88 4.22 8.77
C TYR A 107 19.99 3.20 9.91
N GLU A 108 19.30 2.06 9.78
CA GLU A 108 19.36 0.99 10.78
C GLU A 108 20.76 0.42 11.03
N ASP A 109 21.68 0.53 10.07
CA ASP A 109 23.09 0.12 10.22
C ASP A 109 23.94 1.14 11.00
N GLY A 110 23.36 2.26 11.41
CA GLY A 110 24.02 3.35 12.13
C GLY A 110 24.71 4.40 11.25
N THR A 111 24.68 4.24 9.93
CA THR A 111 25.23 5.23 8.99
C THR A 111 24.33 6.47 8.96
N LYS A 112 24.94 7.66 8.87
CA LYS A 112 24.20 8.91 8.73
C LYS A 112 23.53 9.02 7.36
N ALA A 113 22.31 9.52 7.34
CA ALA A 113 21.55 9.85 6.14
C ALA A 113 21.16 11.33 6.16
N VAL A 114 21.30 12.02 5.03
CA VAL A 114 20.90 13.41 4.86
C VAL A 114 20.01 13.51 3.64
N MET A 115 18.80 14.05 3.79
CA MET A 115 17.80 14.05 2.74
C MET A 115 16.83 15.24 2.83
N PRO A 116 16.01 15.49 1.80
CA PRO A 116 14.95 16.50 1.87
C PRO A 116 13.88 16.14 2.91
N HIS A 117 13.22 17.15 3.48
CA HIS A 117 12.02 16.95 4.30
C HIS A 117 10.89 16.30 3.49
N PHE A 118 10.11 15.44 4.16
CA PHE A 118 9.04 14.70 3.50
C PHE A 118 7.85 14.43 4.41
N VAL A 119 6.72 14.11 3.76
CA VAL A 119 5.50 13.60 4.39
C VAL A 119 5.19 12.26 3.77
N ARG A 120 4.96 11.24 4.60
CA ARG A 120 4.47 9.94 4.14
C ARG A 120 3.02 9.76 4.54
N PHE A 121 2.20 9.36 3.59
CA PHE A 121 0.82 8.98 3.84
C PHE A 121 0.54 7.62 3.21
N GLN A 122 -0.42 6.91 3.78
CA GLN A 122 -0.88 5.62 3.32
C GLN A 122 -2.37 5.70 3.08
N ASP A 123 -2.77 5.19 1.92
CA ASP A 123 -4.16 4.93 1.59
C ASP A 123 -4.26 3.51 1.06
N VAL A 124 -4.91 2.64 1.83
CA VAL A 124 -5.14 1.25 1.44
C VAL A 124 -6.57 1.02 0.99
N ARG A 125 -7.45 2.02 1.06
CA ARG A 125 -8.90 1.89 0.75
C ARG A 125 -9.08 1.27 -0.63
N ALA A 126 -9.89 0.21 -0.68
CA ALA A 126 -10.17 -0.55 -1.89
C ALA A 126 -11.63 -0.34 -2.30
N ASP A 127 -11.95 0.86 -2.77
CA ASP A 127 -13.28 1.23 -3.28
C ASP A 127 -13.41 1.08 -4.82
N GLY A 128 -12.30 0.79 -5.50
CA GLY A 128 -12.27 0.55 -6.94
C GLY A 128 -12.17 1.82 -7.79
N ASP A 129 -12.09 2.98 -7.16
CA ASP A 129 -11.97 4.28 -7.81
C ASP A 129 -10.52 4.78 -7.85
N THR A 130 -10.23 5.73 -8.74
CA THR A 130 -8.93 6.41 -8.76
C THR A 130 -8.87 7.40 -7.60
N ASN A 131 -7.90 7.24 -6.72
CA ASN A 131 -7.71 8.14 -5.60
C ASN A 131 -6.90 9.38 -6.00
N TYR A 132 -7.34 10.55 -5.53
CA TYR A 132 -6.65 11.82 -5.66
C TYR A 132 -6.34 12.38 -4.28
N TYR A 133 -5.13 12.92 -4.10
CA TYR A 133 -4.65 13.37 -2.80
C TYR A 133 -4.24 14.83 -2.84
N THR A 134 -4.54 15.56 -1.76
CA THR A 134 -3.99 16.88 -1.48
C THR A 134 -3.50 16.87 -0.05
N VAL A 135 -2.23 17.25 0.16
CA VAL A 135 -1.63 17.36 1.47
C VAL A 135 -1.48 18.84 1.79
N SER A 136 -2.04 19.26 2.91
CA SER A 136 -1.96 20.63 3.42
C SER A 136 -1.36 20.59 4.82
N ALA A 137 -0.51 21.57 5.14
CA ALA A 137 0.09 21.73 6.46
C ALA A 137 -0.16 23.15 6.97
N GLU A 138 -0.34 23.28 8.28
CA GLU A 138 -0.54 24.55 8.97
C GLU A 138 0.47 24.69 10.11
N LEU A 139 1.02 25.90 10.27
CA LEU A 139 1.87 26.26 11.40
C LEU A 139 1.00 26.36 12.67
N THR A 140 1.13 25.39 13.56
CA THR A 140 0.37 25.35 14.83
C THR A 140 0.91 26.31 15.89
N LYS A 141 2.15 26.78 15.73
CA LYS A 141 2.81 27.74 16.62
C LYS A 141 3.53 28.79 15.79
N GLN A 142 3.39 30.06 16.18
CA GLN A 142 4.22 31.13 15.63
C GLN A 142 5.65 31.04 16.17
N PHE A 143 6.62 31.48 15.37
CA PHE A 143 8.00 31.64 15.80
C PHE A 143 8.07 32.61 16.99
N THR A 144 8.77 32.21 18.05
CA THR A 144 9.01 33.04 19.22
C THR A 144 10.47 33.48 19.26
N ASN A 145 10.72 34.73 19.68
CA ASN A 145 12.07 35.16 20.00
C ASN A 145 12.57 34.37 21.21
N GLY A 146 13.64 33.59 21.04
CA GLY A 146 14.32 32.93 22.14
C GLY A 146 14.96 33.98 23.05
N VAL A 147 14.35 34.26 24.19
CA VAL A 147 14.97 35.10 25.23
C VAL A 147 16.04 34.26 25.92
N TRP A 148 17.29 34.41 25.49
CA TRP A 148 18.43 33.94 26.27
C TRP A 148 18.61 34.90 27.46
N CYS A 149 18.20 34.45 28.65
CA CYS A 149 18.52 35.12 29.90
C CYS A 149 20.02 34.94 30.15
N ILE A 150 20.74 36.04 30.31
CA ILE A 150 22.19 36.10 30.57
C ILE A 150 22.45 35.89 32.06
#